data_AF-A0A966Q114-F1
#
_entry.id   AF-A0A966Q114-F1
#
_cell.length_a   1.000
_cell.length_b   1.000
_cell.length_c   1.000
_cell.angle_alpha   90.00
_cell.angle_beta   90.00
_cell.angle_gamma   90.00
#
_symmetry.space_group_name_H-M   'P 1'
#
loop_
_entity.id
_entity.type
_entity.pdbx_description
1 polymer ?
#
loop_
_entity_poly.entity_id
_entity_poly.type
_entity_poly.pdbx_seq_one_letter_code
_entity_poly.pdbx_strand_id
1 'polypeptide(L)'
;MQAINELAPNLQKAVDAGISGLDIMHGELKSLLVEAERELEEAQSIEEENDYSDALESMERKYWEGQCDALAYLYGLTYQLSFAIADKEGSNA
;
A
#
# COMPACT_ATOMS: atom_id res chain seq x y z
N MET A 1 3.61 -15.94 16.86
CA MET A 1 2.56 -16.25 15.88
C MET A 1 1.44 -15.24 16.12
N GLN A 2 1.49 -14.10 15.42
CA GLN A 2 0.37 -13.15 15.45
C GLN A 2 -0.85 -13.82 14.81
N ALA A 3 -2.00 -13.71 15.45
CA ALA A 3 -3.23 -14.29 14.97
C ALA A 3 -3.60 -13.65 13.63
N ILE A 4 -3.80 -14.48 12.61
CA ILE A 4 -4.08 -14.11 11.21
C ILE A 4 -5.47 -13.43 11.06
N ASN A 5 -6.16 -13.12 12.16
CA ASN A 5 -7.55 -12.67 12.21
C ASN A 5 -7.76 -11.32 12.93
N GLU A 6 -6.70 -10.63 13.37
CA GLU A 6 -6.85 -9.33 14.05
C GLU A 6 -6.39 -8.17 13.15
N LEU A 7 -7.33 -7.27 12.84
CA LEU A 7 -7.05 -6.00 12.19
C LEU A 7 -6.18 -5.12 13.09
N ALA A 8 -5.33 -4.30 12.49
CA ALA A 8 -4.60 -3.28 13.24
C ALA A 8 -5.58 -2.35 13.99
N PRO A 9 -5.26 -1.89 15.22
CA PRO A 9 -6.21 -1.15 16.06
C PRO A 9 -6.81 0.10 15.41
N ASN A 10 -6.05 0.78 14.54
CA ASN A 10 -6.53 1.90 13.74
C ASN A 10 -7.58 1.49 12.70
N LEU A 11 -7.39 0.33 12.05
CA LEU A 11 -8.33 -0.20 11.06
C LEU A 11 -9.62 -0.68 11.70
N GLN A 12 -9.53 -1.37 12.86
CA GLN A 12 -10.72 -1.78 13.60
C GLN A 12 -11.57 -0.57 14.03
N LYS A 13 -10.93 0.52 14.50
CA LYS A 13 -11.64 1.77 14.83
C LYS A 13 -12.36 2.37 13.62
N ALA A 14 -11.78 2.27 12.42
CA ALA A 14 -12.41 2.77 11.20
C ALA A 14 -13.64 1.94 10.83
N VAL A 15 -13.57 0.62 11.01
CA VAL A 15 -14.73 -0.28 10.88
C VAL A 15 -15.81 0.09 11.89
N ASP A 16 -15.46 0.25 13.16
CA ASP A 16 -16.40 0.59 14.23
C ASP A 16 -17.05 1.97 14.02
N ALA A 17 -16.37 2.87 13.31
CA ALA A 17 -16.87 4.18 12.91
C ALA A 17 -17.78 4.16 11.66
N GLY A 18 -18.00 2.99 11.05
CA GLY A 18 -18.84 2.83 9.87
C GLY A 18 -18.22 3.36 8.56
N ILE A 19 -16.89 3.53 8.53
CA ILE A 19 -16.17 3.92 7.31
C ILE A 19 -16.24 2.76 6.30
N SER A 20 -16.42 3.07 5.02
CA SER A 20 -16.51 2.06 3.98
C SER A 20 -15.21 1.26 3.88
N GLY A 21 -15.30 -0.05 3.61
CA GLY A 21 -14.10 -0.88 3.46
C GLY A 21 -13.15 -0.37 2.38
N LEU A 22 -13.68 0.25 1.32
CA LEU A 22 -12.88 0.81 0.22
C LEU A 22 -12.09 2.05 0.68
N ASP A 23 -12.70 2.92 1.49
CA ASP A 23 -12.01 4.10 2.06
C ASP A 23 -10.97 3.69 3.11
N ILE A 24 -11.25 2.64 3.90
CA ILE A 24 -10.27 2.06 4.84
C ILE A 24 -9.07 1.53 4.07
N MET A 25 -9.30 0.73 3.01
CA MET A 25 -8.23 0.23 2.14
C MET A 25 -7.47 1.37 1.48
N HIS A 26 -8.16 2.41 1.00
CA HIS A 26 -7.53 3.56 0.38
C HIS A 26 -6.51 4.24 1.31
N GLY A 27 -6.89 4.47 2.57
CA GLY A 27 -6.02 5.05 3.58
C GLY A 27 -4.85 4.12 3.94
N GLU A 28 -5.12 2.83 4.17
CA GLU A 28 -4.10 1.87 4.57
C GLU A 28 -3.06 1.63 3.47
N LEU A 29 -3.50 1.52 2.21
CA LEU A 29 -2.60 1.38 1.07
C LEU A 29 -1.64 2.57 0.95
N LYS A 30 -2.07 3.78 1.33
CA LYS A 30 -1.17 4.94 1.35
C LYS A 30 -0.12 4.83 2.46
N SER A 31 -0.50 4.35 3.64
CA SER A 31 0.45 4.10 4.74
C SER A 31 1.50 3.06 4.33
N LEU A 32 1.06 1.93 3.76
CA LEU A 32 1.94 0.87 3.27
C LEU A 32 2.84 1.36 2.14
N LEU A 33 2.33 2.20 1.23
CA LEU A 33 3.15 2.77 0.16
C LEU A 33 4.26 3.66 0.73
N VAL A 34 3.99 4.48 1.74
CA VAL A 34 5.02 5.32 2.38
C VAL A 34 6.08 4.48 3.09
N GLU A 35 5.69 3.35 3.67
CA GLU A 35 6.64 2.39 4.25
C GLU A 35 7.51 1.74 3.17
N ALA A 36 6.90 1.22 2.09
CA ALA A 36 7.63 0.63 0.98
C ALA A 36 8.55 1.63 0.26
N GLU A 37 8.15 2.90 0.12
CA GLU A 37 8.99 3.97 -0.43
C GLU A 37 10.26 4.18 0.41
N ARG A 38 10.15 4.12 1.75
CA ARG A 38 11.32 4.24 2.64
C ARG A 38 12.26 3.05 2.54
N GLU A 39 11.71 1.84 2.53
CA GLU A 39 12.50 0.62 2.38
C GLU A 39 13.22 0.58 1.01
N LEU A 40 12.56 1.08 -0.04
CA LEU A 40 13.17 1.25 -1.35
C LEU A 40 14.34 2.26 -1.31
N GLU A 41 14.14 3.42 -0.68
CA GLU A 41 15.21 4.42 -0.51
C GLU A 41 16.41 3.84 0.25
N GLU A 42 16.17 3.07 1.31
CA GLU A 42 17.22 2.40 2.08
C GLU A 42 17.94 1.33 1.24
N ALA A 43 17.21 0.48 0.53
CA ALA A 43 17.79 -0.53 -0.34
C ALA A 43 18.63 0.09 -1.47
N GLN A 44 18.20 1.22 -2.03
CA GLN A 44 18.98 2.00 -3.01
C GLN A 44 20.27 2.55 -2.39
N SER A 45 20.21 3.12 -1.19
CA SER A 45 21.39 3.65 -0.49
C SER A 45 22.41 2.53 -0.21
N ILE A 46 21.96 1.37 0.23
CA ILE A 46 22.85 0.22 0.51
C ILE A 46 23.53 -0.27 -0.77
N GLU A 47 22.76 -0.46 -1.86
CA GLU A 47 23.30 -0.91 -3.14
C GLU A 47 24.32 0.09 -3.71
N GLU A 48 24.06 1.40 -3.56
CA GLU A 48 24.97 2.48 -3.93
C GLU A 48 26.26 2.49 -3.09
N GLU A 49 26.15 2.33 -1.78
CA GLU A 49 27.29 2.28 -0.85
C GLU A 49 28.21 1.08 -1.13
N ASN A 50 27.66 -0.02 -1.62
CA ASN A 50 28.39 -1.23 -1.97
C ASN A 50 28.82 -1.30 -3.45
N ASP A 51 28.80 -0.16 -4.16
CA ASP A 51 29.24 -0.02 -5.55
C ASP A 51 28.58 -1.06 -6.48
N TYR A 52 27.30 -1.38 -6.23
CA TYR A 52 26.50 -2.32 -7.01
C TYR A 52 27.14 -3.72 -7.15
N SER A 53 27.98 -4.11 -6.20
CA SER A 53 28.81 -5.31 -6.30
C SER A 53 28.11 -6.58 -5.81
N ASP A 54 27.02 -6.46 -5.04
CA ASP A 54 26.24 -7.59 -4.52
C ASP A 54 24.87 -7.73 -5.24
N ALA A 55 24.70 -8.87 -5.91
CA ALA A 55 23.46 -9.19 -6.60
C ALA A 55 22.26 -9.36 -5.65
N LEU A 56 22.48 -9.71 -4.37
CA LEU A 56 21.41 -9.82 -3.39
C LEU A 56 20.81 -8.45 -3.06
N GLU A 57 21.63 -7.40 -3.00
CA GLU A 57 21.18 -6.03 -2.74
C GLU A 57 20.39 -5.47 -3.93
N SER A 58 20.83 -5.79 -5.16
CA SER A 58 20.03 -5.52 -6.36
C SER A 58 18.67 -6.23 -6.37
N MET A 59 18.58 -7.42 -5.77
CA MET A 59 17.32 -8.14 -5.64
C MET A 59 16.41 -7.50 -4.60
N GLU A 60 16.96 -7.05 -3.48
CA GLU A 60 16.23 -6.35 -2.43
C GLU A 60 15.64 -5.03 -2.95
N ARG A 61 16.43 -4.19 -3.64
CA ARG A 61 15.91 -2.98 -4.29
C ARG A 61 14.75 -3.31 -5.24
N LYS A 62 14.91 -4.30 -6.12
CA LYS A 62 13.85 -4.70 -7.07
C LYS A 62 12.61 -5.24 -6.39
N TYR A 63 12.76 -5.90 -5.24
CA TYR A 63 11.62 -6.34 -4.44
C TYR A 63 10.80 -5.14 -3.97
N TRP A 64 11.46 -4.13 -3.39
CA TRP A 64 10.79 -2.92 -2.92
C TRP A 64 10.22 -2.06 -4.05
N GLU A 65 10.89 -1.98 -5.21
CA GLU A 65 10.30 -1.39 -6.42
C GLU A 65 8.97 -2.06 -6.79
N GLY A 66 8.94 -3.39 -6.77
CA GLY A 66 7.73 -4.16 -7.04
C GLY A 66 6.63 -3.95 -5.97
N GLN A 67 6.99 -3.78 -4.70
CA GLN A 67 6.04 -3.44 -3.64
C GLN A 67 5.41 -2.07 -3.89
N CYS A 68 6.22 -1.06 -4.20
CA CYS A 68 5.75 0.29 -4.53
C CYS A 68 4.80 0.27 -5.73
N ASP A 69 5.16 -0.41 -6.82
CA ASP A 69 4.33 -0.54 -8.02
C ASP A 69 2.97 -1.18 -7.71
N ALA A 70 2.97 -2.30 -6.96
CA ALA A 70 1.75 -3.00 -6.62
C ALA A 70 0.83 -2.17 -5.70
N LEU A 71 1.40 -1.54 -4.68
CA LEU A 71 0.66 -0.70 -3.74
C LEU A 71 0.10 0.55 -4.44
N ALA A 72 0.87 1.21 -5.30
CA ALA A 72 0.43 2.35 -6.08
C ALA A 72 -0.72 1.98 -7.04
N TYR A 73 -0.62 0.82 -7.70
CA TYR A 73 -1.67 0.31 -8.58
C TYR A 73 -2.98 0.07 -7.82
N LEU A 74 -2.91 -0.63 -6.68
CA LEU A 74 -4.09 -0.90 -5.85
C LEU A 74 -4.67 0.40 -5.27
N TYR A 75 -3.82 1.31 -4.81
CA TYR A 75 -4.24 2.63 -4.33
C TYR A 75 -5.02 3.39 -5.42
N GLY A 76 -4.50 3.45 -6.65
CA GLY A 76 -5.20 4.05 -7.78
C GLY A 76 -6.52 3.35 -8.12
N LEU A 77 -6.55 2.02 -8.05
CA LEU A 77 -7.76 1.24 -8.28
C LEU A 77 -8.85 1.56 -7.24
N THR A 78 -8.50 1.76 -5.97
CA THR A 78 -9.49 2.16 -4.96
C THR A 78 -10.16 3.48 -5.31
N TYR A 79 -9.42 4.49 -5.80
CA TYR A 79 -9.99 5.75 -6.28
C TYR A 79 -10.97 5.54 -7.44
N GLN A 80 -10.56 4.77 -8.45
CA GLN A 80 -11.41 4.48 -9.62
C GLN A 80 -12.71 3.79 -9.23
N LEU A 81 -12.63 2.82 -8.30
CA LEU A 81 -13.80 2.12 -7.80
C LEU A 81 -14.71 3.04 -6.98
N SER A 82 -14.16 3.92 -6.13
CA SER A 82 -14.96 4.87 -5.35
C SER A 82 -15.78 5.78 -6.26
N PHE A 83 -15.18 6.31 -7.33
CA PHE A 83 -15.90 7.14 -8.29
C PHE A 83 -16.96 6.37 -9.06
N ALA A 84 -16.64 5.18 -9.57
CA ALA A 84 -17.59 4.35 -10.31
C ALA A 84 -18.81 3.93 -9.45
N ILE A 85 -18.61 3.67 -8.16
CA ILE A 85 -19.70 3.37 -7.22
C ILE A 85 -20.56 4.61 -7.00
N ALA A 86 -19.95 5.76 -6.73
CA ALA A 86 -20.66 7.02 -6.53
C ALA A 86 -21.52 7.41 -7.76
N ASP A 87 -20.97 7.27 -8.97
CA ASP A 87 -21.69 7.51 -10.22
C ASP A 87 -22.91 6.58 -10.39
N LYS A 88 -22.74 5.30 -10.03
CA LYS A 88 -23.84 4.32 -10.06
C LYS A 88 -24.93 4.66 -9.04
N GLU A 89 -24.57 5.05 -7.83
CA GLU A 89 -25.54 5.41 -6.78
C GLU A 89 -26.29 6.70 -7.13
N GLY A 90 -25.60 7.71 -7.64
CA GLY A 90 -26.20 8.96 -8.11
C GLY A 90 -27.10 8.78 -9.35
N SER A 91 -26.78 7.82 -10.22
CA SER A 91 -27.61 7.48 -11.39
C SER A 91 -28.90 6.72 -11.05
N ASN A 92 -29.01 6.17 -9.84
CA ASN A 92 -30.18 5.43 -9.36
C ASN A 92 -31.08 6.28 -8.43
N ALA A 93 -30.78 7.58 -8.25
CA ALA A 93 -31.55 8.54 -7.46
C ALA A 93 -32.48 9.38 -8.36
#